data_AF-A0A2V6U184-F1
#
_entry.id   AF-A0A2V6U184-F1
#
_cell.length_a   1.000
_cell.length_b   1.000
_cell.length_c   1.000
_cell.angle_alpha   90.00
_cell.angle_beta   90.00
_cell.angle_gamma   90.00
#
_symmetry.space_group_name_H-M   'P 1'
#
loop_
_entity.id
_entity.type
_entity.pdbx_description
1 polymer ?
#
loop_
_entity_poly.entity_id
_entity_poly.type
_entity_poly.pdbx_seq_one_letter_code
_entity_poly.pdbx_strand_id
1 'polypeptide(L)'
;MAGGFLIDVDHAVDYVLVNRQTDLRPSAFLRYYLEGQPRYLVLALHSYELFALLIALAWSLHSSLLGGYVVGGLMHLVLDIIFNGEFLPDRILAFYSFGYRAARRFRSVALHGQGPRARAPESFWRGFFAGARREDRKT
;
A
#
# COMPACT_ATOMS: atom_id res chain seq x y z
N MET A 1 3.18 5.31 19.01
CA MET A 1 2.53 5.30 17.68
C MET A 1 3.59 4.99 16.64
N ALA A 2 3.85 3.71 16.36
CA ALA A 2 4.85 3.27 15.37
C ALA A 2 4.25 2.27 14.34
N GLY A 3 2.98 1.91 14.49
CA GLY A 3 2.32 0.89 13.66
C GLY A 3 2.16 1.30 12.20
N GLY A 4 1.97 2.59 11.92
CA GLY A 4 1.88 3.08 10.53
C GLY A 4 3.15 2.84 9.70
N PHE A 5 4.33 2.88 10.34
CA PHE A 5 5.62 2.73 9.65
C PHE A 5 5.90 1.29 9.23
N LEU A 6 5.41 0.31 10.01
CA LEU A 6 5.57 -1.11 9.69
C LEU A 6 4.64 -1.57 8.55
N ILE A 7 3.61 -0.79 8.23
CA ILE A 7 2.66 -1.12 7.18
C ILE A 7 3.25 -0.80 5.81
N ASP A 8 3.98 0.30 5.66
CA ASP A 8 4.74 0.59 4.42
C ASP A 8 5.86 -0.43 4.12
N VAL A 9 6.29 -1.22 5.12
CA VAL A 9 7.27 -2.30 4.93
C VAL A 9 6.69 -3.42 4.08
N ASP A 10 5.38 -3.68 4.10
CA ASP A 10 4.81 -4.75 3.28
C ASP A 10 4.94 -4.45 1.78
N HIS A 11 4.82 -3.19 1.38
CA HIS A 11 5.08 -2.76 0.02
C HIS A 11 6.56 -2.90 -0.34
N ALA A 12 7.49 -2.55 0.57
CA ALA A 12 8.92 -2.76 0.32
C ALA A 12 9.27 -4.25 0.13
N VAL A 13 8.67 -5.12 0.94
CA VAL A 13 8.84 -6.58 0.83
C VAL A 13 8.21 -7.11 -0.45
N ASP A 14 7.00 -6.66 -0.80
CA ASP A 14 6.30 -7.03 -2.04
C ASP A 14 7.07 -6.54 -3.27
N TYR A 15 7.68 -5.35 -3.21
CA TYR A 15 8.52 -4.78 -4.26
C TYR A 15 9.75 -5.65 -4.55
N VAL A 16 10.51 -6.03 -3.52
CA VAL A 16 11.78 -6.75 -3.68
C VAL A 16 11.57 -8.25 -3.84
N LEU A 17 10.77 -8.89 -2.98
CA LEU A 17 10.69 -10.36 -2.93
C LEU A 17 9.68 -10.93 -3.93
N VAL A 18 8.52 -10.29 -4.06
CA VAL A 18 7.42 -10.81 -4.89
C VAL A 18 7.54 -10.27 -6.32
N ASN A 19 7.72 -8.96 -6.45
CA ASN A 19 7.84 -8.27 -7.73
C ASN A 19 9.26 -8.24 -8.28
N ARG A 20 10.25 -8.75 -7.52
CA ARG A 20 11.66 -8.94 -7.93
C ARG A 20 12.34 -7.67 -8.44
N GLN A 21 11.96 -6.52 -7.89
CA GLN A 21 12.56 -5.25 -8.25
C GLN A 21 13.88 -5.05 -7.49
N THR A 22 14.88 -4.49 -8.17
CA THR A 22 16.24 -4.32 -7.63
C THR A 22 16.61 -2.86 -7.37
N ASP A 23 15.82 -1.90 -7.88
CA ASP A 23 16.08 -0.47 -7.71
C ASP A 23 15.45 0.04 -6.40
N LEU A 24 16.25 0.15 -5.35
CA LEU A 24 15.79 0.53 -4.01
C LEU A 24 15.64 2.05 -3.82
N ARG A 25 15.81 2.86 -4.88
CA ARG A 25 15.63 4.30 -4.78
C ARG A 25 14.17 4.61 -4.46
N PRO A 26 13.86 5.52 -3.51
CA PRO A 26 12.49 5.89 -3.18
C PRO A 26 11.68 6.36 -4.39
N SER A 27 12.34 7.02 -5.35
CA SER A 27 11.72 7.46 -6.60
C SER A 27 11.32 6.32 -7.53
N ALA A 28 12.13 5.26 -7.61
CA ALA A 28 11.82 4.09 -8.42
C ALA A 28 10.69 3.27 -7.79
N PHE A 29 10.71 3.11 -6.46
CA PHE A 29 9.64 2.50 -5.69
C PHE A 29 8.31 3.23 -5.88
N LEU A 30 8.29 4.56 -5.66
CA LEU A 30 7.07 5.36 -5.79
C LEU A 30 6.53 5.33 -7.23
N ARG A 31 7.42 5.43 -8.23
CA ARG A 31 7.04 5.32 -9.64
C ARG A 31 6.44 3.96 -9.98
N TYR A 32 6.97 2.87 -9.42
CA TYR A 32 6.46 1.52 -9.65
C TYR A 32 5.01 1.34 -9.18
N TYR A 33 4.68 1.84 -7.99
CA TYR A 33 3.34 1.74 -7.44
C TYR A 33 2.37 2.77 -8.06
N LEU A 34 2.80 4.02 -8.29
CA LEU A 34 1.94 5.06 -8.89
C LEU A 34 1.63 4.81 -10.37
N GLU A 35 2.57 4.28 -11.16
CA GLU A 35 2.34 3.94 -12.57
C GLU A 35 1.63 2.59 -12.76
N GLY A 36 1.16 1.96 -11.68
CA GLY A 36 0.40 0.71 -11.76
C GLY A 36 1.19 -0.48 -12.31
N GLN A 37 2.51 -0.52 -12.10
CA GLN A 37 3.38 -1.57 -12.58
C GLN A 37 3.48 -2.86 -11.72
N PRO A 38 2.88 -3.02 -10.52
CA PRO A 38 3.03 -4.28 -9.80
C PRO A 38 2.43 -5.42 -10.61
N ARG A 39 3.17 -6.54 -10.77
CA ARG A 39 2.67 -7.76 -11.43
C ARG A 39 1.80 -8.57 -10.47
N TYR A 40 2.21 -8.59 -9.21
CA TYR A 40 1.49 -9.21 -8.11
C TYR A 40 1.25 -8.18 -7.02
N LEU A 41 0.10 -8.30 -6.35
CA LEU A 41 -0.31 -7.39 -5.31
C LEU A 41 -0.54 -8.16 -4.02
N VAL A 42 0.56 -8.50 -3.35
CA VAL A 42 0.55 -9.31 -2.12
C VAL A 42 0.64 -8.36 -0.92
N LEU A 43 -0.35 -7.49 -0.79
CA LEU A 43 -0.48 -6.59 0.37
C LEU A 43 -1.19 -7.34 1.51
N ALA A 44 -0.52 -8.35 2.05
CA ALA A 44 -1.09 -9.20 3.09
C ALA A 44 -1.45 -8.39 4.35
N LEU A 45 -0.66 -7.36 4.69
CA LEU A 45 -0.94 -6.50 5.84
C LEU A 45 -2.16 -5.60 5.65
N HIS A 46 -2.65 -5.45 4.42
CA HIS A 46 -3.84 -4.67 4.06
C HIS A 46 -5.07 -5.56 3.84
N SER A 47 -5.21 -6.64 4.61
CA SER A 47 -6.39 -7.49 4.53
C SER A 47 -7.24 -7.41 5.79
N TYR A 48 -8.55 -7.23 5.63
CA TYR A 48 -9.45 -7.18 6.79
C TYR A 48 -9.47 -8.51 7.55
N GLU A 49 -9.20 -9.63 6.87
CA GLU A 49 -9.05 -10.94 7.51
C GLU A 49 -7.86 -10.96 8.47
N LEU A 50 -6.72 -10.37 8.10
CA LEU A 50 -5.58 -10.24 9.00
C LEU A 50 -5.88 -9.30 10.16
N PHE A 51 -6.53 -8.16 9.91
CA PHE A 51 -6.93 -7.25 10.98
C PHE A 51 -7.87 -7.91 11.98
N ALA A 52 -8.83 -8.73 11.53
CA ALA A 52 -9.70 -9.50 12.40
C ALA A 52 -8.91 -10.48 13.29
N LEU A 53 -7.92 -11.17 12.73
CA LEU A 53 -7.02 -12.06 13.49
C LEU A 53 -6.17 -11.29 14.50
N LEU A 54 -5.61 -10.14 14.11
CA LEU A 54 -4.79 -9.31 14.99
C LEU A 54 -5.63 -8.70 16.13
N ILE A 55 -6.87 -8.31 15.88
CA ILE A 55 -7.82 -7.86 16.91
C ILE A 55 -8.09 -9.00 17.90
N ALA A 56 -8.41 -10.19 17.40
CA ALA A 56 -8.67 -11.35 18.26
C ALA A 56 -7.45 -11.72 19.11
N LEU A 57 -6.24 -11.61 18.55
CA LEU A 57 -4.99 -11.86 19.24
C LEU A 57 -4.67 -10.76 20.27
N ALA A 58 -4.90 -9.48 19.94
CA ALA A 58 -4.73 -8.38 20.88
C ALA A 58 -5.66 -8.53 22.08
N TRP A 59 -6.90 -8.94 21.82
CA TRP A 59 -7.89 -9.22 22.84
C TRP A 59 -7.49 -10.39 23.73
N SER A 60 -7.11 -11.54 23.13
CA SER A 60 -6.75 -12.73 23.91
C SER A 60 -5.51 -12.52 24.78
N LEU A 61 -4.52 -11.80 24.26
CA LEU A 61 -3.28 -11.48 24.96
C LEU A 61 -3.40 -10.26 25.88
N HIS A 62 -4.54 -9.56 25.89
CA HIS A 62 -4.74 -8.31 26.63
C HIS A 62 -3.63 -7.28 26.35
N SER A 63 -3.09 -7.28 25.12
CA SER A 63 -1.89 -6.53 24.77
C SER A 63 -2.24 -5.15 24.26
N SER A 64 -1.97 -4.12 25.06
CA SER A 64 -2.13 -2.72 24.68
C SER A 64 -1.19 -2.32 23.54
N LEU A 65 -0.01 -2.93 23.45
CA LEU A 65 0.94 -2.71 22.37
C LEU A 65 0.38 -3.21 21.02
N LEU A 66 -0.15 -4.44 21.02
CA LEU A 66 -0.76 -5.02 19.81
C LEU A 66 -2.05 -4.28 19.45
N GLY A 67 -2.84 -3.87 20.44
CA GLY A 67 -4.00 -2.99 20.23
C GLY A 67 -3.62 -1.66 19.57
N GLY A 68 -2.55 -1.01 20.04
CA GLY A 68 -2.03 0.21 19.43
C GLY A 68 -1.52 0.02 17.99
N TYR A 69 -0.91 -1.13 17.69
CA TYR A 69 -0.53 -1.51 16.33
C TYR A 69 -1.76 -1.67 15.44
N VAL A 70 -2.77 -2.42 15.89
CA VAL A 70 -4.03 -2.65 15.17
C VAL A 70 -4.75 -1.33 14.90
N VAL A 71 -4.87 -0.44 15.89
CA VAL A 71 -5.53 0.87 15.71
C VAL A 71 -4.77 1.71 14.68
N GLY A 72 -3.44 1.78 14.79
CA GLY A 72 -2.62 2.50 13.81
C GLY A 72 -2.77 1.93 12.40
N GLY A 73 -2.86 0.60 12.27
CA GLY A 73 -3.03 -0.04 10.97
C GLY A 73 -4.42 0.04 10.38
N LEU A 74 -5.47 0.00 11.20
CA LEU A 74 -6.83 0.24 10.74
C LEU A 74 -6.97 1.68 10.23
N MET A 75 -6.36 2.65 10.91
CA MET A 75 -6.33 4.03 10.43
C MET A 75 -5.63 4.12 9.08
N HIS A 76 -4.48 3.47 8.90
CA HIS A 76 -3.78 3.43 7.61
C HIS A 76 -4.66 2.81 6.52
N LEU A 77 -5.28 1.65 6.78
CA LEU A 77 -6.19 0.98 5.84
C LEU A 77 -7.37 1.86 5.44
N VAL A 78 -7.96 2.62 6.39
CA VAL A 78 -9.06 3.55 6.12
C VAL A 78 -8.59 4.69 5.21
N LEU A 79 -7.42 5.28 5.48
CA LEU A 79 -6.84 6.31 4.62
C LEU A 79 -6.60 5.75 3.20
N ASP A 80 -6.11 4.53 3.11
CA ASP A 80 -5.88 3.82 1.85
C ASP A 80 -7.18 3.58 1.07
N ILE A 81 -8.27 3.22 1.75
CA ILE A 81 -9.60 3.08 1.15
C ILE A 81 -10.12 4.44 0.64
N ILE A 82 -9.95 5.50 1.42
CA ILE A 82 -10.46 6.84 1.08
C ILE A 82 -9.67 7.43 -0.10
N PHE A 83 -8.34 7.42 -0.04
CA PHE A 83 -7.49 8.06 -1.05
C PHE A 83 -7.26 7.21 -2.30
N ASN A 84 -7.14 5.88 -2.18
CA ASN A 84 -7.01 5.02 -3.35
C ASN A 84 -8.38 4.67 -3.97
N GLY A 85 -9.48 4.96 -3.29
CA GLY A 85 -10.81 4.60 -3.74
C GLY A 85 -11.30 5.30 -4.99
N GLU A 86 -10.75 6.48 -5.30
CA GLU A 86 -11.00 7.15 -6.58
C GLU A 86 -10.31 6.45 -7.78
N PHE A 87 -9.30 5.60 -7.52
CA PHE A 87 -8.48 4.94 -8.53
C PHE A 87 -8.63 3.40 -8.55
N LEU A 88 -9.43 2.85 -7.65
CA LEU A 88 -9.71 1.43 -7.51
C LEU A 88 -11.13 1.12 -8.07
N PRO A 89 -11.32 -0.06 -8.71
CA PRO A 89 -12.59 -0.40 -9.38
C PRO A 89 -13.77 -0.48 -8.39
N ASP A 90 -15.00 -0.55 -8.92
CA ASP A 90 -16.33 -0.58 -8.24
C ASP A 90 -16.48 -1.49 -6.98
N ARG A 91 -15.46 -2.30 -6.64
CA ARG A 91 -15.44 -3.24 -5.52
C ARG A 91 -14.21 -3.04 -4.62
N ILE A 92 -13.98 -1.81 -4.17
CA ILE A 92 -12.89 -1.44 -3.27
C ILE A 92 -12.78 -2.32 -2.03
N LEU A 93 -13.90 -2.67 -1.39
CA LEU A 93 -13.91 -3.54 -0.21
C LEU A 93 -13.42 -4.95 -0.55
N ALA A 94 -13.80 -5.47 -1.72
CA ALA A 94 -13.35 -6.77 -2.18
C ALA A 94 -11.86 -6.75 -2.51
N PHE A 95 -11.35 -5.62 -3.02
CA PHE A 95 -9.91 -5.47 -3.26
C PHE A 95 -9.08 -5.65 -1.99
N TYR A 96 -9.54 -5.21 -0.82
CA TYR A 96 -8.86 -5.38 0.46
C TYR A 96 -9.15 -6.74 1.15
N SER A 97 -9.82 -7.67 0.48
CA SER A 97 -9.95 -9.05 0.97
C SER A 97 -8.76 -9.90 0.56
N PHE A 98 -8.13 -10.57 1.54
CA PHE A 98 -7.13 -11.57 1.24
C PHE A 98 -7.70 -12.71 0.39
N GLY A 99 -8.89 -13.21 0.73
CA GLY A 99 -9.55 -14.29 0.00
C GLY A 99 -9.85 -13.92 -1.46
N TYR A 100 -10.33 -12.69 -1.69
CA TYR A 100 -10.59 -12.18 -3.03
C TYR A 100 -9.33 -12.04 -3.89
N ARG A 101 -8.21 -11.59 -3.28
CA ARG A 101 -6.90 -11.51 -3.95
C ARG A 101 -6.34 -12.90 -4.23
N ALA A 102 -6.44 -13.82 -3.27
CA ALA A 102 -6.01 -15.21 -3.41
C ALA A 102 -6.77 -15.92 -4.54
N ALA A 103 -8.10 -15.75 -4.62
CA ALA A 103 -8.93 -16.27 -5.70
C ALA A 103 -8.49 -15.77 -7.09
N ARG A 104 -7.90 -14.57 -7.17
CA ARG A 104 -7.34 -13.96 -8.38
C ARG A 104 -5.83 -14.20 -8.53
N ARG A 105 -5.25 -15.08 -7.72
CA ARG A 105 -3.81 -15.38 -7.66
C ARG A 105 -2.94 -14.14 -7.53
N PHE A 106 -3.45 -13.12 -6.83
CA PHE A 106 -2.80 -11.83 -6.59
C PHE A 106 -2.40 -11.07 -7.87
N ARG A 107 -2.93 -11.41 -9.05
CA ARG A 107 -2.56 -10.73 -10.30
C ARG A 107 -3.14 -9.33 -10.32
N SER A 108 -2.29 -8.32 -10.44
CA SER A 108 -2.72 -6.91 -10.46
C SER A 108 -3.74 -6.62 -11.57
N VAL A 109 -3.52 -7.16 -12.78
CA VAL A 109 -4.42 -7.02 -13.94
C VAL A 109 -5.82 -7.55 -13.64
N ALA A 110 -5.94 -8.64 -12.88
CA ALA A 110 -7.22 -9.24 -12.51
C ALA A 110 -7.93 -8.48 -11.36
N LEU A 111 -7.18 -7.67 -10.60
CA LEU A 111 -7.67 -6.91 -9.45
C LEU A 111 -8.01 -5.46 -9.79
N HIS A 112 -7.24 -4.83 -10.68
CA HIS A 112 -7.39 -3.43 -11.09
C HIS A 112 -8.11 -3.26 -12.43
N GLY A 113 -8.24 -4.32 -13.23
CA GLY A 113 -8.78 -4.24 -14.59
C GLY A 113 -7.70 -3.90 -15.63
N GLN A 114 -7.98 -4.21 -16.90
CA GLN A 114 -7.10 -3.88 -18.02
C GLN A 114 -7.27 -2.41 -18.40
N GLY A 115 -6.49 -1.53 -17.76
CA GLY A 115 -6.26 -0.17 -18.24
C GLY A 115 -4.79 0.14 -18.05
N PRO A 116 -4.03 0.52 -19.10
CA PRO A 116 -2.73 1.13 -18.88
C PRO A 116 -2.95 2.39 -18.04
N ARG A 117 -2.57 2.35 -16.75
CA ARG A 117 -2.48 3.58 -15.96
C ARG A 117 -1.48 4.47 -16.69
N ALA A 118 -1.92 5.65 -17.09
CA ALA A 118 -1.10 6.56 -17.89
C ALA A 118 0.24 6.77 -17.19
N ARG A 119 1.34 6.48 -17.87
CA ARG A 119 2.68 6.74 -17.35
C ARG A 119 2.80 8.25 -17.14
N ALA A 120 3.10 8.67 -15.92
CA ALA A 120 3.28 10.09 -15.63
C ALA A 120 4.46 10.63 -16.45
N PRO A 121 4.34 11.82 -17.06
CA PRO A 121 5.42 12.40 -17.85
C PRO A 121 6.64 12.69 -16.95
N GLU A 122 7.86 12.57 -17.49
CA GLU A 122 9.12 12.82 -16.75
C GLU A 122 9.21 14.25 -16.15
N SER A 123 8.42 15.21 -16.66
CA SER A 123 8.28 16.54 -16.07
C SER A 123 7.57 16.52 -14.71
N PHE A 124 6.56 15.66 -14.52
CA PHE A 124 5.86 15.49 -13.24
C PHE A 124 6.84 15.01 -12.16
N TRP A 125 7.60 13.95 -12.45
CA TRP A 125 8.56 13.38 -11.51
C TRP A 125 9.68 14.37 -11.16
N ARG A 126 10.20 15.10 -12.16
CA ARG A 126 11.17 16.17 -11.90
C ARG A 126 10.59 17.26 -11.00
N GLY A 127 9.35 17.69 -11.23
CA GLY A 127 8.65 18.66 -10.38
C GLY A 127 8.42 18.16 -8.95
N PHE A 128 7.96 16.93 -8.78
CA PHE A 128 7.68 16.30 -7.48
C PHE A 128 8.96 16.20 -6.62
N PHE A 129 10.06 15.71 -7.19
CA PHE A 129 11.34 15.57 -6.46
C PHE A 129 12.16 16.87 -6.37
N ALA A 130 11.92 17.86 -7.24
CA ALA A 130 12.56 19.17 -7.14
C ALA A 130 11.78 20.13 -6.21
N GLY A 131 10.46 20.05 -6.18
CA GLY A 131 9.58 20.81 -5.29
C GLY A 131 9.82 20.50 -3.81
N ALA A 132 10.17 19.25 -3.49
CA ALA A 132 10.59 18.83 -2.16
C ALA A 132 11.88 19.51 -1.64
N ARG A 133 12.62 20.24 -2.50
CA ARG A 133 13.81 21.02 -2.09
C ARG A 133 13.54 22.50 -1.84
N ARG A 134 12.29 22.98 -1.97
CA ARG A 134 11.98 24.43 -2.01
C ARG A 134 11.21 25.01 -0.82
N GLU A 135 11.20 24.32 0.33
CA GLU A 135 10.67 24.88 1.59
C GLU A 135 11.68 24.97 2.75
N ASP A 136 12.99 24.88 2.48
CA ASP A 136 14.05 25.18 3.48
C ASP A 136 14.69 26.56 3.27
N ARG A 137 13.86 27.59 3.09
CA ARG A 137 14.31 28.97 3.34
C ARG A 137 13.30 29.69 4.22
N LYS A 138 13.53 29.55 5.53
CA LYS A 138 13.05 30.49 6.54
C LYS A 138 13.42 31.92 6.10
N THR A 139 12.44 32.79 6.05
CA THR A 139 12.61 34.21 6.40
C THR A 139 12.05 34.41 7.78
#